data_AF-A0A1V5R9D7-F1
#
_entry.id   AF-A0A1V5R9D7-F1
#
_cell.length_a   1.000
_cell.length_b   1.000
_cell.length_c   1.000
_cell.angle_alpha   90.00
_cell.angle_beta   90.00
_cell.angle_gamma   90.00
#
_symmetry.space_group_name_H-M   'P 1'
#
loop_
_entity.id
_entity.type
_entity.pdbx_description
1 polymer ?
#
loop_
_entity_poly.entity_id
_entity_poly.type
_entity_poly.pdbx_seq_one_letter_code
_entity_poly.pdbx_strand_id
1 'polypeptide(L)' 'MEHHLGLTCDPMLGLVQIPCIERNALGAMRSLDHATYALLGDGRHKVSFDTVVQVMLETGQALPSLYRETSLGGLARVRS' A
#
# COMPACT_ATOMS: atom_id res chain seq x y z
N MET A 1 5.10 4.52 5.87
CA MET A 1 5.28 3.46 4.85
C MET A 1 4.86 2.09 5.35
N GLU A 2 5.19 1.71 6.58
CA GLU A 2 4.84 0.41 7.18
C GLU A 2 3.37 0.00 6.98
N HIS A 3 2.41 0.93 7.11
CA HIS A 3 0.97 0.68 6.94
C HIS A 3 0.51 0.37 5.51
N HIS A 4 1.41 0.34 4.54
CA HIS A 4 1.11 0.06 3.14
C HIS A 4 1.96 -1.10 2.57
N LEU A 5 2.75 -1.79 3.40
CA LEU A 5 3.56 -2.93 2.97
C LEU A 5 2.67 -4.07 2.46
N GLY A 6 3.03 -4.63 1.29
CA GLY A 6 2.32 -5.76 0.69
C GLY A 6 1.00 -5.41 0.00
N LEU A 7 0.64 -4.13 -0.14
CA LEU A 7 -0.51 -3.73 -0.95
C LEU A 7 -0.33 -4.16 -2.41
N THR A 8 -1.22 -5.05 -2.86
CA THR A 8 -1.27 -5.52 -4.24
C THR A 8 -1.91 -4.48 -5.15
N CYS A 9 -1.63 -4.55 -6.45
CA CYS A 9 -2.24 -3.68 -7.45
C CYS A 9 -3.06 -4.52 -8.42
N ASP A 10 -4.34 -4.70 -8.10
CA ASP A 10 -5.27 -5.51 -8.89
C ASP A 10 -6.65 -4.84 -8.87
N PRO A 11 -6.81 -3.74 -9.62
CA PRO A 11 -8.02 -2.93 -9.54
C PRO A 11 -9.19 -3.58 -10.27
N MET A 12 -10.41 -3.28 -9.84
CA MET A 12 -11.64 -3.83 -10.40
C MET A 12 -11.74 -3.51 -11.90
N LEU A 13 -11.98 -4.55 -12.72
CA LEU A 13 -11.98 -4.47 -14.19
C LEU A 13 -10.71 -3.86 -14.83
N GLY A 14 -9.59 -3.78 -14.10
CA GLY A 14 -8.38 -3.10 -14.57
C GLY A 14 -8.49 -1.58 -14.60
N LEU A 15 -9.50 -0.98 -13.95
CA LEU A 15 -9.77 0.46 -13.99
C LEU A 15 -9.22 1.18 -12.76
N VAL A 16 -8.67 2.37 -12.94
CA VAL A 16 -8.16 3.22 -11.83
C VAL A 16 -9.31 3.92 -11.09
N GLN A 17 -10.21 3.13 -10.54
CA GLN A 17 -11.39 3.58 -9.79
C GLN A 17 -11.45 2.86 -8.44
N ILE A 18 -11.73 1.56 -8.46
CA ILE A 18 -11.83 0.73 -7.25
C ILE A 18 -10.63 -0.24 -7.22
N PRO A 19 -9.82 -0.32 -6.16
CA PRO A 19 -9.90 0.45 -4.91
C PRO A 19 -9.05 1.73 -4.90
N CYS A 20 -8.66 2.24 -6.08
CA CYS A 20 -7.67 3.30 -6.23
C CYS A 20 -8.09 4.62 -5.56
N ILE A 21 -9.37 4.99 -5.69
CA ILE A 21 -9.90 6.25 -5.16
C ILE A 21 -9.92 6.22 -3.63
N GLU A 22 -10.48 5.17 -3.01
CA GLU A 22 -10.51 5.07 -1.56
C GLU A 22 -9.11 4.88 -0.96
N ARG A 23 -8.19 4.21 -1.67
CA ARG A 23 -6.78 4.12 -1.25
C ARG A 23 -6.10 5.50 -1.20
N ASN A 24 -6.42 6.40 -2.13
CA ASN A 24 -5.89 7.76 -2.11
C ASN A 24 -6.42 8.55 -0.90
N ALA A 25 -7.73 8.50 -0.66
CA ALA A 25 -8.35 9.16 0.50
C ALA A 25 -7.78 8.65 1.83
N LEU A 26 -7.68 7.31 2.00
CA LEU A 26 -7.09 6.69 3.18
C LEU A 26 -5.60 7.02 3.33
N GLY A 27 -4.86 7.09 2.22
CA GLY A 27 -3.44 7.47 2.20
C GLY A 27 -3.22 8.90 2.70
N ALA A 28 -4.05 9.85 2.26
CA ALA A 28 -4.01 11.23 2.72
C ALA A 28 -4.29 11.34 4.23
N MET A 29 -5.37 10.70 4.71
CA MET A 29 -5.72 10.69 6.13
C MET A 29 -4.60 10.09 6.99
N ARG A 30 -4.10 8.91 6.63
CA ARG A 30 -3.00 8.26 7.34
C ARG A 30 -1.73 9.10 7.36
N SER A 31 -1.45 9.86 6.30
CA SER A 31 -0.27 10.73 6.25
C SER A 31 -0.36 11.84 7.29
N LEU A 32 -1.54 12.45 7.46
CA LEU A 32 -1.79 13.44 8.51
C LEU A 32 -1.68 12.83 9.91
N ASP A 33 -2.24 11.63 10.11
CA ASP A 33 -2.17 10.92 11.38
C ASP A 33 -0.72 10.58 11.76
N HIS A 34 0.08 10.08 10.82
CA HIS A 34 1.50 9.78 11.07
C HIS A 34 2.32 11.04 11.37
N ALA A 35 2.07 12.14 10.66
CA ALA A 35 2.76 13.40 10.94
C ALA A 35 2.45 13.89 12.35
N THR A 36 1.17 13.83 12.74
CA THR A 36 0.70 14.18 14.09
C THR A 36 1.33 13.26 15.14
N TYR A 37 1.32 11.95 14.91
CA TYR A 37 1.93 10.96 15.80
C TYR A 37 3.44 11.17 15.97
N ALA A 38 4.16 11.46 14.89
CA ALA A 38 5.60 11.71 14.94
C ALA A 38 5.95 13.00 15.69
N LEU A 39 5.12 14.05 15.57
CA LEU A 39 5.32 15.32 16.27
C LEU A 39 4.95 15.25 17.76
N LEU A 40 3.91 14.50 18.11
CA LEU A 40 3.42 14.38 19.49
C LEU A 40 4.05 13.21 20.26
N GLY A 41 4.70 12.28 19.55
CA GLY A 41 5.40 11.14 20.13
C GLY A 41 6.79 11.48 20.68
N ASP A 42 7.38 10.52 21.38
CA ASP A 42 8.73 10.62 21.94
C ASP A 42 9.83 10.14 20.96
N GLY A 43 9.44 9.83 19.72
CA GLY A 43 10.32 9.32 18.67
C GLY A 43 10.86 7.91 18.89
N ARG A 44 10.40 7.17 19.91
CA ARG A 44 10.81 5.78 20.19
C ARG A 44 10.00 4.75 19.42
N HIS A 45 8.75 5.05 19.12
CA HIS A 45 7.86 4.22 18.30
C HIS A 45 8.14 4.41 16.81
N LYS A 46 9.31 3.96 16.36
CA LYS A 46 9.69 4.01 14.95
C LYS A 46 10.49 2.78 14.54
N VAL A 47 10.26 2.31 13.33
CA VAL A 47 11.18 1.43 12.60
C VAL A 47 12.06 2.31 11.71
N SER A 48 13.30 1.91 11.47
CA SER A 48 14.18 2.67 10.57
C SER A 48 13.58 2.74 9.16
N PHE A 49 13.74 3.88 8.50
CA PHE A 49 13.26 4.04 7.12
C PHE A 49 13.88 3.01 6.19
N ASP A 50 15.19 2.77 6.31
CA ASP A 50 15.92 1.81 5.48
C ASP A 50 15.39 0.38 5.66
N THR A 51 15.08 -0.02 6.89
CA THR A 51 14.46 -1.33 7.17
C THR A 51 13.09 -1.44 6.47
N VAL A 52 12.26 -0.40 6.52
CA VAL A 52 10.95 -0.41 5.87
C VAL A 52 11.09 -0.48 4.35
N VAL A 53 12.05 0.23 3.77
CA VAL A 53 12.34 0.19 2.33
C VAL A 53 12.85 -1.19 1.90
N GLN A 54 13.76 -1.79 2.68
CA GLN A 54 14.25 -3.13 2.41
C GLN A 54 13.11 -4.16 2.43
N VAL A 55 12.27 -4.15 3.47
CA VAL A 55 11.11 -5.04 3.58
C VAL A 55 10.12 -4.79 2.43
N MET A 56 9.93 -3.54 2.02
CA MET A 56 9.08 -3.21 0.87
C MET A 56 9.60 -3.85 -0.44
N LEU A 57 10.92 -3.79 -0.67
CA LEU A 57 11.55 -4.40 -1.84
C LEU A 57 11.41 -5.93 -1.82
N GLU A 58 11.76 -6.56 -0.70
CA GLU A 58 11.64 -8.01 -0.52
C GLU A 58 10.19 -8.47 -0.73
N THR A 59 9.22 -7.74 -0.17
CA THR A 59 7.79 -8.01 -0.36
C THR A 59 7.36 -7.87 -1.82
N GLY A 60 7.82 -6.81 -2.49
CA GLY A 60 7.57 -6.58 -3.93
C GLY A 60 8.10 -7.70 -4.81
N GLN A 61 9.30 -8.22 -4.50
CA GLN A 61 9.90 -9.33 -5.22
C GLN A 61 9.18 -10.66 -4.96
N ALA A 62 8.75 -10.90 -3.71
CA ALA A 62 8.02 -12.10 -3.32
C ALA A 62 6.58 -12.14 -3.85
N LEU A 63 5.98 -10.98 -4.18
CA LEU A 63 4.65 -10.88 -4.76
C LEU A 63 4.55 -11.66 -6.08
N PRO A 64 3.70 -12.69 -6.19
CA PRO A 64 3.46 -13.41 -7.43
C PRO A 64 3.01 -12.45 -8.54
N SER A 65 3.41 -12.72 -9.79
CA SER A 65 3.05 -11.87 -10.94
C SER A 65 1.55 -11.62 -11.07
N LEU A 66 0.72 -12.59 -10.71
CA LEU A 66 -0.75 -12.49 -10.73
C LEU A 66 -1.32 -11.38 -9.82
N TYR A 67 -0.62 -11.02 -8.75
CA TYR A 67 -1.07 -10.01 -7.77
C TYR A 67 -0.32 -8.67 -7.90
N ARG A 68 0.55 -8.58 -8.91
CA ARG A 68 1.13 -7.30 -9.36
C ARG A 68 0.15 -6.62 -10.32
N GLU A 69 0.47 -5.39 -10.72
CA GLU A 69 -0.29 -4.65 -11.73
C GLU A 69 -0.18 -5.32 -13.11
N THR A 70 -1.00 -6.35 -13.31
CA THR A 70 -1.15 -7.03 -14.59
C THR A 70 -2.58 -6.90 -15.12
N SER A 71 -3.53 -6.51 -14.25
CA SER A 71 -4.97 -6.54 -14.52
C SER A 71 -5.49 -7.92 -14.96
N LEU A 72 -4.72 -8.98 -14.68
CA LEU A 72 -5.05 -10.38 -14.96
C LEU A 72 -5.42 -11.15 -13.69
N GLY A 73 -5.42 -10.49 -12.54
CA GLY A 73 -5.60 -11.09 -11.21
C GLY A 73 -6.98 -10.87 -10.59
N GLY A 74 -7.15 -11.42 -9.39
CA GLY A 74 -8.24 -11.20 -8.42
C GLY A 74 -9.44 -10.36 -8.88
N LEU A 75 -9.50 -9.10 -8.43
CA LEU A 75 -10.63 -8.19 -8.68
C LEU A 75 -10.66 -7.68 -10.13
N ALA A 76 -9.52 -7.63 -10.83
CA ALA A 76 -9.49 -7.21 -12.22
C ALA A 76 -10.25 -8.17 -13.14
N ARG A 77 -10.37 -9.45 -12.75
CA ARG A 77 -11.13 -10.47 -13.50
C ARG A 77 -12.61 -10.53 -13.18
N VAL A 78 -13.07 -9.88 -12.11
CA VAL A 78 -14.48 -9.95 -11.71
C VAL A 78 -15.32 -9.17 -12.72
N ARG A 79 -16.27 -9.85 -13.37
CA ARG A 79 -17.29 -9.25 -14.22
C ARG A 79 -18.63 -9.40 -13.51
N SER A 80 -19.19 -8.28 -13.06
CA SER A 80 -20.54 -8.18 -12.49
C SER A 80 -21.60 -8.09 -13.58
#